data_AF-A0AAU9ILK8-F1
#
_entry.id   AF-A0AAU9ILK8-F1
#
_cell.length_a   1.000
_cell.length_b   1.000
_cell.length_c   1.000
_cell.angle_alpha   90.00
_cell.angle_beta   90.00
_cell.angle_gamma   90.00
#
_symmetry.space_group_name_H-M   'P 1'
#
loop_
_entity.id
_entity.type
_entity.pdbx_description
1 polymer ?
#
loop_
_entity_poly.entity_id
_entity_poly.type
_entity_poly.pdbx_seq_one_letter_code
_entity_poly.pdbx_strand_id
1 'polypeptide(L)'
;MEVNIKKAAETFLSFYLACLFWLIATCVWYLYCLWEIFYRLLHLAFKKFPHYVMIFIGCLFSCFRCKRKAKRKNQNSYSMPEQYRKQGIPNYGSTCYLNSIIQILSSTNEFASSIKNCFGLSDIFDDLRSPNHDFEPKIQNFLLKLSKEHEMVILVQFSLGKQNDCKELYNILIETLAKENSDAENFFKIVKYQKIICSMNHNQEKPETSYFLLYPKSANSSLGSYLKDLKDKADEFNENNPLFCEKCNCLRATTIKIVSLELPQILAVYLPGKPFKSIKSVESINFEGKYYELYGVICYFEHKYSSHYIACTLDEDGKWREYNDAFATEKCPDMKNAYMLFYRVKSK
;
A
#
# COMPACT_ATOMS: atom_id res chain seq x y z
N MET A 1 2.87 64.64 -60.33
CA MET A 1 2.70 63.18 -60.38
C MET A 1 3.03 62.52 -59.04
N GLU A 2 4.12 62.92 -58.36
CA GLU A 2 4.50 62.41 -57.02
C GLU A 2 3.47 62.67 -55.90
N VAL A 3 2.78 63.83 -55.92
CA VAL A 3 1.78 64.18 -54.88
C VAL A 3 0.57 63.22 -54.87
N ASN A 4 0.18 62.69 -56.03
CA ASN A 4 -0.93 61.72 -56.13
C ASN A 4 -0.54 60.31 -55.65
N ILE A 5 0.73 59.92 -55.81
CA ILE A 5 1.23 58.61 -55.39
C ILE A 5 1.31 58.55 -53.86
N LYS A 6 1.76 59.62 -53.22
CA LYS A 6 1.85 59.69 -51.75
C LYS A 6 0.46 59.63 -51.08
N LYS A 7 -0.51 60.35 -51.65
CA LYS A 7 -1.89 60.37 -51.17
C LYS A 7 -2.58 59.01 -51.35
N ALA A 8 -2.30 58.32 -52.46
CA ALA A 8 -2.77 56.96 -52.72
C ALA A 8 -2.13 55.92 -51.77
N ALA A 9 -0.84 56.06 -51.45
CA ALA A 9 -0.15 55.21 -50.50
C ALA A 9 -0.69 55.37 -49.05
N GLU A 10 -1.00 56.60 -48.63
CA GLU A 10 -1.63 56.88 -47.33
C GLU A 10 -3.05 56.31 -47.23
N THR A 11 -3.82 56.33 -48.34
CA THR A 11 -5.15 55.70 -48.37
C THR A 11 -5.07 54.17 -48.35
N PHE A 12 -4.10 53.58 -49.04
CA PHE A 12 -3.85 52.12 -48.97
C PHE A 12 -3.38 51.68 -47.58
N LEU A 13 -2.49 52.44 -46.94
CA LEU A 13 -2.00 52.13 -45.61
C LEU A 13 -3.10 52.23 -44.55
N SER A 14 -3.96 53.26 -44.63
CA SER A 14 -5.09 53.41 -43.72
C SER A 14 -6.13 52.30 -43.90
N PHE A 15 -6.40 51.87 -45.14
CA PHE A 15 -7.25 50.71 -45.41
C PHE A 15 -6.66 49.41 -44.85
N TYR A 16 -5.36 49.18 -45.04
CA TYR A 16 -4.67 47.99 -44.52
C TYR A 16 -4.70 47.93 -42.98
N LEU A 17 -4.44 49.06 -42.31
CA LEU A 17 -4.51 49.15 -40.85
C LEU A 17 -5.93 48.91 -40.32
N ALA A 18 -6.96 49.41 -41.01
CA ALA A 18 -8.35 49.16 -40.66
C ALA A 18 -8.71 47.68 -40.78
N CYS A 19 -8.28 47.00 -41.85
CA CYS A 19 -8.46 45.56 -42.02
C CYS A 19 -7.73 44.76 -40.93
N LEU A 20 -6.49 45.12 -40.59
CA LEU A 20 -5.72 44.45 -39.54
C LEU A 20 -6.40 44.61 -38.17
N PHE A 21 -6.89 45.82 -37.86
CA PHE A 21 -7.61 46.08 -36.61
C PHE A 21 -8.90 45.24 -36.52
N TRP A 22 -9.63 45.12 -37.62
CA TRP A 22 -10.85 44.31 -37.69
C TRP A 22 -10.55 42.82 -37.52
N LEU A 23 -9.44 42.34 -38.09
CA LEU A 23 -8.98 40.96 -37.92
C LEU A 23 -8.58 40.66 -36.47
N ILE A 24 -7.87 41.59 -35.82
CA ILE A 24 -7.51 41.46 -34.40
C ILE A 24 -8.76 41.46 -33.52
N ALA A 25 -9.69 42.38 -33.75
CA ALA A 25 -10.93 42.46 -32.99
C ALA A 25 -11.79 41.19 -33.11
N THR A 26 -11.87 40.61 -34.32
CA THR A 26 -12.58 39.34 -34.55
C THR A 26 -11.87 38.16 -33.89
N CYS A 27 -10.54 38.09 -33.92
CA CYS A 27 -9.78 37.07 -33.18
C CYS A 27 -9.98 37.18 -31.67
N VAL A 28 -9.94 38.39 -31.11
CA VAL A 28 -10.18 38.63 -29.68
C VAL A 28 -11.60 38.23 -29.29
N TRP A 29 -12.59 38.55 -30.12
CA TRP A 29 -13.98 38.14 -29.88
C TRP A 29 -14.13 36.61 -29.92
N TYR A 30 -13.47 35.93 -30.87
CA TYR A 30 -13.50 34.47 -30.95
C TYR A 30 -12.85 33.80 -29.72
N LEU A 31 -11.73 34.35 -29.24
CA LEU A 31 -11.09 33.90 -28.00
C LEU A 31 -11.98 34.10 -26.78
N TYR A 32 -12.71 35.22 -26.70
CA TYR A 32 -13.68 35.47 -25.65
C TYR A 32 -14.84 34.45 -25.69
N CYS A 33 -15.38 34.14 -26.88
CA CYS A 33 -16.41 33.12 -27.04
C CYS A 33 -15.92 31.72 -26.64
N LEU A 34 -14.69 31.35 -27.03
CA LEU A 34 -14.07 30.08 -26.61
C LEU A 34 -13.86 30.03 -25.08
N TRP A 35 -13.49 31.15 -24.46
CA TRP A 35 -13.35 31.27 -23.02
C TRP A 35 -14.69 31.06 -22.30
N GLU A 36 -15.77 31.67 -22.79
CA GLU A 36 -17.12 31.48 -22.24
C GLU A 36 -17.63 30.04 -22.37
N ILE A 37 -17.39 29.39 -23.51
CA ILE A 37 -17.74 27.98 -23.71
C ILE A 37 -16.93 27.10 -22.75
N PHE A 38 -15.62 27.34 -22.65
CA PHE A 38 -14.75 26.63 -21.71
C PHE A 38 -15.21 26.82 -20.26
N TYR A 39 -15.54 28.05 -19.86
CA TYR A 39 -16.01 28.35 -18.52
C TYR A 39 -17.33 27.63 -18.19
N ARG A 40 -18.27 27.58 -19.14
CA ARG A 40 -19.54 26.84 -18.96
C ARG A 40 -19.33 25.34 -18.88
N LEU A 41 -18.45 24.78 -19.72
CA LEU A 41 -18.07 23.36 -19.66
C LEU A 41 -17.38 23.02 -18.33
N LEU A 42 -16.49 23.90 -17.86
CA LEU A 42 -15.81 23.76 -16.57
C LEU A 42 -16.83 23.81 -15.42
N HIS A 43 -17.76 24.75 -15.44
CA HIS A 43 -18.82 24.88 -14.43
C HIS A 43 -19.77 23.66 -14.42
N LEU A 44 -20.13 23.13 -15.60
CA LEU A 44 -20.88 21.88 -15.74
C LEU A 44 -20.09 20.68 -15.20
N ALA A 45 -18.78 20.61 -15.48
CA ALA A 45 -17.90 19.57 -14.96
C ALA A 45 -17.77 19.64 -13.43
N PHE A 46 -17.67 20.84 -12.84
CA PHE A 46 -17.68 21.04 -11.40
C PHE A 46 -18.99 20.56 -10.74
N LYS A 47 -20.13 20.81 -11.39
CA LYS A 47 -21.44 20.42 -10.85
C LYS A 47 -21.69 18.91 -10.93
N LYS A 48 -21.16 18.24 -11.96
CA LYS A 48 -21.39 16.81 -12.22
C LYS A 48 -20.29 15.90 -11.65
N PHE A 49 -19.06 16.42 -11.50
CA PHE A 49 -17.86 15.66 -11.10
C PHE A 49 -16.92 16.48 -10.19
N PRO A 50 -17.38 16.97 -9.02
CA PRO A 50 -16.61 17.89 -8.17
C PRO A 50 -15.25 17.31 -7.71
N HIS A 51 -15.16 15.99 -7.52
CA HIS A 51 -13.91 15.34 -7.09
C HIS A 51 -12.81 15.31 -8.17
N TYR A 52 -13.17 15.15 -9.45
CA TYR A 52 -12.19 15.07 -10.53
C TYR A 52 -11.56 16.42 -10.87
N VAL A 53 -12.34 17.51 -10.76
CA VAL A 53 -11.84 18.86 -11.03
C VAL A 53 -10.87 19.33 -9.94
N MET A 54 -11.13 18.96 -8.68
CA MET A 54 -10.20 19.24 -7.56
C MET A 54 -8.87 18.48 -7.70
N ILE A 55 -8.87 17.26 -8.24
CA ILE A 55 -7.65 16.51 -8.56
C ILE A 55 -6.85 17.21 -9.67
N PHE A 56 -7.52 17.64 -10.75
CA PHE A 56 -6.87 18.33 -11.87
C PHE A 56 -6.25 19.67 -11.46
N ILE A 57 -6.94 20.43 -10.60
CA ILE A 57 -6.41 21.68 -10.02
C ILE A 57 -5.25 21.39 -9.05
N GLY A 58 -5.36 20.34 -8.25
CA GLY A 58 -4.28 19.87 -7.37
C GLY A 58 -2.98 19.56 -8.12
N CYS A 59 -3.08 18.90 -9.28
CA CYS A 59 -1.95 18.59 -10.17
C CYS A 59 -1.30 19.85 -10.79
N LEU A 60 -2.07 20.91 -11.05
CA LEU A 60 -1.54 22.18 -11.55
C LEU A 60 -0.78 22.97 -10.45
N PHE A 61 -1.22 22.89 -9.19
CA PHE A 61 -0.57 23.58 -8.07
C PHE A 61 0.62 22.82 -7.47
N SER A 62 0.69 21.49 -7.58
CA SER A 62 1.84 20.70 -7.12
C SER A 62 3.12 21.00 -7.92
N CYS A 63 2.98 21.33 -9.21
CA CYS A 63 4.08 21.68 -10.12
C CYS A 63 4.82 22.97 -9.70
N PHE A 64 4.16 23.93 -9.04
CA PHE A 64 4.79 25.18 -8.60
C PHE A 64 5.55 25.06 -7.27
N ARG A 65 5.20 24.10 -6.41
CA ARG A 65 5.79 23.98 -5.06
C ARG A 65 7.15 23.25 -5.05
N CYS A 66 7.43 22.44 -6.08
CA CYS A 66 8.62 21.58 -6.14
C CYS A 66 9.91 22.34 -6.49
N LYS A 67 9.83 23.45 -7.25
CA LYS A 67 11.02 24.23 -7.66
C LYS A 67 11.72 25.01 -6.54
N ARG A 68 11.15 25.13 -5.33
CA ARG A 68 11.75 25.90 -4.21
C ARG A 68 12.52 25.09 -3.18
N LYS A 69 12.40 23.75 -3.13
CA LYS A 69 13.04 22.94 -2.07
C LYS A 69 14.42 22.34 -2.42
N ALA A 70 14.92 22.53 -3.65
CA ALA A 70 16.18 21.94 -4.12
C ALA A 70 17.48 22.59 -3.57
N LYS A 71 17.42 23.48 -2.58
CA LYS A 71 18.60 24.19 -2.05
C LYS A 71 18.64 24.20 -0.52
N ARG A 72 18.97 23.04 0.07
CA ARG A 72 19.56 22.91 1.42
C ARG A 72 20.08 21.49 1.59
N LYS A 73 21.29 21.23 1.06
CA LYS A 73 22.10 20.07 1.44
C LYS A 73 22.76 20.41 2.77
N ASN A 74 22.52 19.61 3.80
CA ASN A 74 23.32 19.66 5.02
C ASN A 74 24.38 18.55 4.91
N GLN A 75 25.64 18.96 4.90
CA GLN A 75 26.81 18.09 4.92
C GLN A 75 27.05 17.67 6.37
N ASN A 76 26.96 16.38 6.64
CA ASN A 76 27.79 15.63 7.59
C ASN A 76 27.34 14.18 7.55
N SER A 77 28.12 13.32 6.90
CA SER A 77 27.88 11.88 6.88
C SER A 77 29.21 11.14 6.89
N TYR A 78 29.44 10.34 7.93
CA TYR A 78 30.28 9.17 7.80
C TYR A 78 29.74 8.32 6.65
N SER A 79 30.58 8.03 5.66
CA SER A 79 30.16 7.37 4.42
C SER A 79 30.05 5.86 4.61
N MET A 80 28.83 5.35 4.75
CA MET A 80 28.56 3.95 4.44
C MET A 80 28.75 3.70 2.93
N PRO A 81 29.24 2.50 2.53
CA PRO A 81 29.32 2.10 1.13
C PRO A 81 27.98 2.28 0.42
N GLU A 82 28.02 2.78 -0.81
CA GLU A 82 26.86 3.16 -1.61
C GLU A 82 25.88 2.02 -1.86
N GLN A 83 26.34 0.76 -1.82
CA GLN A 83 25.52 -0.43 -1.98
C GLN A 83 24.51 -0.69 -0.83
N TYR A 84 24.63 0.01 0.29
CA TYR A 84 23.78 -0.16 1.47
C TYR A 84 22.94 1.07 1.83
N ARG A 85 22.90 2.09 0.96
CA ARG A 85 22.06 3.27 1.18
C ARG A 85 20.59 2.95 0.86
N LYS A 86 19.93 2.20 1.74
CA LYS A 86 18.47 2.02 1.69
C LYS A 86 17.78 3.34 2.01
N GLN A 87 16.83 3.75 1.18
CA GLN A 87 16.11 5.00 1.33
C GLN A 87 14.66 4.80 1.80
N GLY A 88 14.12 5.85 2.41
CA GLY A 88 12.71 5.94 2.73
C GLY A 88 11.84 6.26 1.51
N ILE A 89 10.53 6.10 1.64
CA ILE A 89 9.54 6.48 0.62
C ILE A 89 8.83 7.74 1.12
N PRO A 90 8.84 8.85 0.36
CA PRO A 90 8.12 10.05 0.76
C PRO A 90 6.64 9.80 1.05
N ASN A 91 6.08 10.52 2.03
CA ASN A 91 4.66 10.48 2.30
C ASN A 91 3.92 11.33 1.26
N TYR A 92 3.05 10.72 0.46
CA TYR A 92 2.26 11.39 -0.57
C TYR A 92 0.83 11.72 -0.09
N GLY A 93 0.68 11.96 1.22
CA GLY A 93 -0.58 12.26 1.87
C GLY A 93 -1.18 11.02 2.51
N SER A 94 -0.97 10.86 3.82
CA SER A 94 -1.50 9.74 4.61
C SER A 94 -1.09 8.34 4.10
N THR A 95 0.00 8.22 3.32
CA THR A 95 0.41 6.95 2.69
C THR A 95 1.35 6.09 3.54
N CYS A 96 1.54 6.42 4.82
CA CYS A 96 2.50 5.70 5.68
C CYS A 96 2.19 4.20 5.83
N TYR A 97 0.91 3.82 5.72
CA TYR A 97 0.49 2.42 5.72
C TYR A 97 1.04 1.65 4.49
N LEU A 98 0.94 2.26 3.30
CA LEU A 98 1.48 1.73 2.06
C LEU A 98 3.01 1.69 2.10
N ASN A 99 3.63 2.80 2.51
CA ASN A 99 5.08 2.92 2.60
C ASN A 99 5.65 1.81 3.50
N SER A 100 5.01 1.55 4.64
CA SER A 100 5.43 0.51 5.57
C SER A 100 5.38 -0.88 4.94
N ILE A 101 4.31 -1.22 4.22
CA ILE A 101 4.17 -2.53 3.55
C ILE A 101 5.21 -2.69 2.44
N ILE A 102 5.40 -1.66 1.60
CA ILE A 102 6.40 -1.70 0.52
C ILE A 102 7.80 -1.94 1.11
N GLN A 103 8.15 -1.29 2.22
CA GLN A 103 9.46 -1.47 2.87
C GLN A 103 9.68 -2.87 3.45
N ILE A 104 8.64 -3.49 4.03
CA ILE A 104 8.70 -4.88 4.49
C ILE A 104 8.91 -5.83 3.30
N LEU A 105 8.07 -5.68 2.27
CA LEU A 105 8.10 -6.57 1.11
C LEU A 105 9.39 -6.43 0.31
N SER A 106 9.93 -5.21 0.15
CA SER A 106 11.20 -4.97 -0.54
C SER A 106 12.40 -5.57 0.21
N SER A 107 12.31 -5.66 1.55
CA SER A 107 13.35 -6.26 2.39
C SER A 107 13.21 -7.78 2.51
N THR A 108 12.25 -8.38 1.81
CA THR A 108 12.06 -9.82 1.71
C THR A 108 12.73 -10.33 0.44
N ASN A 109 14.04 -10.57 0.49
CA ASN A 109 14.89 -10.76 -0.69
C ASN A 109 14.43 -11.87 -1.64
N GLU A 110 14.04 -13.02 -1.11
CA GLU A 110 13.58 -14.17 -1.89
C GLU A 110 12.29 -13.81 -2.65
N PHE A 111 11.37 -13.15 -1.96
CA PHE A 111 10.14 -12.65 -2.56
C PHE A 111 10.42 -11.55 -3.60
N ALA A 112 11.18 -10.51 -3.24
CA ALA A 112 11.51 -9.38 -4.11
C ALA A 112 12.20 -9.84 -5.41
N SER A 113 13.01 -10.90 -5.34
CA SER A 113 13.67 -11.49 -6.50
C SER A 113 12.74 -12.31 -7.39
N SER A 114 11.68 -12.90 -6.82
CA SER A 114 10.71 -13.75 -7.52
C SER A 114 9.63 -12.99 -8.29
N ILE A 115 9.29 -11.77 -7.85
CA ILE A 115 8.18 -11.00 -8.42
C ILE A 115 8.58 -10.01 -9.53
N LYS A 116 9.63 -10.34 -10.31
CA LYS A 116 10.07 -9.51 -11.44
C LYS A 116 8.90 -9.29 -12.42
N ASN A 117 8.61 -8.04 -12.74
CA ASN A 117 7.52 -7.62 -13.62
C ASN A 117 6.09 -7.77 -13.04
N CYS A 118 5.92 -8.03 -11.75
CA CYS A 118 4.59 -8.16 -11.14
C CYS A 118 4.07 -6.79 -10.63
N PHE A 119 2.89 -6.37 -11.08
CA PHE A 119 2.19 -5.13 -10.69
C PHE A 119 2.96 -3.79 -10.77
N GLY A 120 4.18 -3.76 -11.33
CA GLY A 120 5.07 -2.60 -11.22
C GLY A 120 5.68 -2.41 -9.83
N LEU A 121 5.53 -3.40 -8.94
CA LEU A 121 6.12 -3.39 -7.60
C LEU A 121 7.63 -3.62 -7.67
N SER A 122 8.10 -4.43 -8.64
CA SER A 122 9.52 -4.60 -8.93
C SER A 122 10.22 -3.27 -9.21
N ASP A 123 9.57 -2.38 -9.97
CA ASP A 123 10.14 -1.07 -10.35
C ASP A 123 10.27 -0.14 -9.14
N ILE A 124 9.39 -0.30 -8.15
CA ILE A 124 9.47 0.43 -6.87
C ILE A 124 10.60 -0.15 -6.01
N PHE A 125 10.77 -1.48 -6.00
CA PHE A 125 11.85 -2.14 -5.27
C PHE A 125 13.21 -1.82 -5.85
N ASP A 126 13.34 -1.73 -7.18
CA ASP A 126 14.55 -1.28 -7.85
C ASP A 126 14.89 0.16 -7.43
N ASP A 127 13.90 1.06 -7.44
CA ASP A 127 14.10 2.45 -7.01
C ASP A 127 14.48 2.57 -5.54
N LEU A 128 13.99 1.70 -4.65
CA LEU A 128 14.41 1.69 -3.24
C LEU A 128 15.90 1.39 -3.04
N ARG A 129 16.52 0.72 -4.01
CA ARG A 129 17.94 0.36 -4.01
C ARG A 129 18.82 1.45 -4.65
N SER A 130 18.24 2.45 -5.31
CA SER A 130 18.97 3.52 -6.00
C SER A 130 18.64 4.92 -5.47
N PRO A 131 19.62 5.80 -5.25
CA PRO A 131 19.36 7.13 -4.70
C PRO A 131 18.66 8.07 -5.70
N ASN A 132 17.87 9.02 -5.18
CA ASN A 132 17.25 10.14 -5.92
C ASN A 132 16.18 9.78 -6.95
N HIS A 133 15.30 8.83 -6.62
CA HIS A 133 14.14 8.49 -7.46
C HIS A 133 12.88 9.26 -7.07
N ASP A 134 12.04 9.56 -8.07
CA ASP A 134 10.70 10.09 -7.86
C ASP A 134 9.70 8.92 -7.79
N PHE A 135 9.28 8.58 -6.57
CA PHE A 135 8.35 7.48 -6.31
C PHE A 135 6.90 7.81 -6.67
N GLU A 136 6.53 9.09 -6.79
CA GLU A 136 5.13 9.51 -6.90
C GLU A 136 4.42 8.88 -8.09
N PRO A 137 4.96 8.93 -9.34
CA PRO A 137 4.27 8.38 -10.50
C PRO A 137 4.12 6.86 -10.42
N LYS A 138 5.13 6.17 -9.87
CA LYS A 138 5.13 4.71 -9.73
C LYS A 138 4.12 4.25 -8.68
N ILE A 139 4.07 4.92 -7.52
CA ILE A 139 3.09 4.65 -6.47
C ILE A 139 1.67 4.92 -6.96
N GLN A 140 1.45 6.04 -7.66
CA GLN A 140 0.13 6.34 -8.25
C GLN A 140 -0.29 5.26 -9.25
N ASN A 141 0.60 4.87 -10.16
CA ASN A 141 0.31 3.81 -11.13
C ASN A 141 0.04 2.46 -10.45
N PHE A 142 0.82 2.11 -9.43
CA PHE A 142 0.63 0.90 -8.63
C PHE A 142 -0.75 0.88 -7.96
N LEU A 143 -1.14 1.96 -7.27
CA LEU A 143 -2.45 2.07 -6.63
C LEU A 143 -3.59 2.02 -7.65
N LEU A 144 -3.42 2.65 -8.82
CA LEU A 144 -4.39 2.60 -9.89
C LEU A 144 -4.58 1.17 -10.43
N LYS A 145 -3.49 0.42 -10.65
CA LYS A 145 -3.56 -0.99 -11.06
C LYS A 145 -4.26 -1.84 -10.01
N LEU A 146 -3.81 -1.74 -8.76
CA LEU A 146 -4.41 -2.48 -7.64
C LEU A 146 -5.92 -2.22 -7.58
N SER A 147 -6.35 -0.98 -7.81
CA SER A 147 -7.76 -0.61 -7.76
C SER A 147 -8.64 -1.15 -8.86
N LYS A 148 -8.09 -1.46 -10.03
CA LYS A 148 -8.84 -2.06 -11.14
C LYS A 148 -9.22 -3.51 -10.83
N GLU A 149 -8.35 -4.22 -10.11
CA GLU A 149 -8.54 -5.64 -9.77
C GLU A 149 -9.55 -5.89 -8.64
N HIS A 150 -9.94 -4.85 -7.89
CA HIS A 150 -10.82 -4.95 -6.71
C HIS A 150 -12.02 -4.00 -6.78
N GLU A 151 -12.62 -3.87 -7.97
CA GLU A 151 -13.93 -3.23 -8.19
C GLU A 151 -14.18 -1.93 -7.39
N MET A 152 -13.41 -0.86 -7.66
CA MET A 152 -13.62 0.50 -7.11
C MET A 152 -13.50 0.67 -5.57
N VAL A 153 -13.48 -0.41 -4.77
CA VAL A 153 -13.33 -0.37 -3.29
C VAL A 153 -12.02 0.30 -2.91
N ILE A 154 -10.95 0.02 -3.65
CA ILE A 154 -9.62 0.58 -3.40
C ILE A 154 -9.53 2.06 -3.75
N LEU A 155 -10.23 2.54 -4.78
CA LEU A 155 -10.24 3.97 -5.14
C LEU A 155 -10.93 4.83 -4.08
N VAL A 156 -11.92 4.27 -3.37
CA VAL A 156 -12.64 4.98 -2.31
C VAL A 156 -11.88 4.89 -0.98
N GLN A 157 -11.27 3.74 -0.69
CA GLN A 157 -10.60 3.45 0.58
C GLN A 157 -9.14 3.96 0.57
N PHE A 158 -8.32 3.56 -0.42
CA PHE A 158 -6.88 3.80 -0.47
C PHE A 158 -6.45 4.97 -1.38
N SER A 159 -7.31 5.98 -1.55
CA SER A 159 -6.95 7.22 -2.23
C SER A 159 -5.85 7.99 -1.48
N LEU A 160 -4.95 8.66 -2.22
CA LEU A 160 -4.00 9.61 -1.63
C LEU A 160 -4.72 10.61 -0.73
N GLY A 161 -4.20 10.82 0.48
CA GLY A 161 -4.76 11.70 1.51
C GLY A 161 -5.62 11.00 2.58
N LYS A 162 -6.03 9.73 2.40
CA LYS A 162 -6.81 8.98 3.40
C LYS A 162 -5.94 7.99 4.18
N GLN A 163 -6.15 7.92 5.49
CA GLN A 163 -5.55 6.90 6.34
C GLN A 163 -6.31 5.58 6.20
N ASN A 164 -5.58 4.47 6.14
CA ASN A 164 -6.15 3.14 6.06
C ASN A 164 -5.42 2.14 6.96
N ASP A 165 -6.02 0.98 7.13
CA ASP A 165 -5.45 -0.13 7.88
C ASP A 165 -4.37 -0.87 7.05
N CYS A 166 -3.15 -0.95 7.59
CA CYS A 166 -2.05 -1.73 7.00
C CYS A 166 -2.43 -3.20 6.75
N LYS A 167 -3.17 -3.83 7.67
CA LYS A 167 -3.60 -5.24 7.57
C LYS A 167 -4.50 -5.44 6.35
N GLU A 168 -5.42 -4.52 6.11
CA GLU A 168 -6.36 -4.60 4.99
C GLU A 168 -5.63 -4.41 3.67
N LEU A 169 -4.76 -3.39 3.56
CA LEU A 169 -3.94 -3.21 2.37
C LEU A 169 -3.04 -4.43 2.13
N TYR A 170 -2.40 -4.97 3.17
CA TYR A 170 -1.55 -6.15 3.06
C TYR A 170 -2.31 -7.33 2.49
N ASN A 171 -3.48 -7.65 3.04
CA ASN A 171 -4.28 -8.77 2.58
C ASN A 171 -4.69 -8.63 1.12
N ILE A 172 -5.22 -7.45 0.75
CA ILE A 172 -5.59 -7.12 -0.64
C ILE A 172 -4.38 -7.25 -1.56
N LEU A 173 -3.23 -6.69 -1.18
CA LEU A 173 -2.03 -6.69 -2.00
C LEU A 173 -1.54 -8.12 -2.25
N ILE A 174 -1.36 -8.92 -1.19
CA ILE A 174 -0.87 -10.30 -1.34
C ILE A 174 -1.88 -11.16 -2.11
N GLU A 175 -3.18 -10.99 -1.88
CA GLU A 175 -4.21 -11.67 -2.68
C GLU A 175 -4.10 -11.34 -4.17
N THR A 176 -3.87 -10.07 -4.50
CA THR A 176 -3.71 -9.66 -5.90
C THR A 176 -2.44 -10.25 -6.51
N LEU A 177 -1.33 -10.20 -5.78
CA LEU A 177 -0.04 -10.73 -6.23
C LEU A 177 -0.11 -12.25 -6.42
N ALA A 178 -0.77 -12.96 -5.51
CA ALA A 178 -0.98 -14.40 -5.59
C ALA A 178 -1.80 -14.82 -6.83
N LYS A 179 -2.78 -13.99 -7.25
CA LYS A 179 -3.56 -14.23 -8.47
C LYS A 179 -2.74 -14.08 -9.75
N GLU A 180 -1.79 -13.15 -9.79
CA GLU A 180 -0.95 -12.91 -10.97
C GLU A 180 0.30 -13.80 -11.02
N ASN A 181 0.82 -14.20 -9.87
CA ASN A 181 2.08 -14.93 -9.78
C ASN A 181 1.99 -16.05 -8.74
N SER A 182 2.03 -17.31 -9.20
CA SER A 182 2.01 -18.50 -8.34
C SER A 182 3.19 -18.54 -7.36
N ASP A 183 4.33 -17.95 -7.72
CA ASP A 183 5.49 -17.89 -6.82
C ASP A 183 5.18 -16.95 -5.64
N ALA A 184 4.53 -15.81 -5.89
CA ALA A 184 4.11 -14.88 -4.86
C ALA A 184 3.11 -15.52 -3.88
N GLU A 185 2.21 -16.37 -4.37
CA GLU A 185 1.29 -17.15 -3.53
C GLU A 185 2.07 -18.04 -2.55
N ASN A 186 3.06 -18.80 -3.04
CA ASN A 186 3.84 -19.74 -2.24
C ASN A 186 4.64 -19.09 -1.10
N PHE A 187 4.97 -17.80 -1.23
CA PHE A 187 5.71 -17.07 -0.20
C PHE A 187 4.90 -16.75 1.05
N PHE A 188 3.59 -16.57 0.94
CA PHE A 188 2.74 -16.04 2.03
C PHE A 188 1.53 -16.91 2.38
N LYS A 189 1.17 -17.89 1.53
CA LYS A 189 -0.01 -18.73 1.72
C LYS A 189 0.09 -19.58 2.99
N ILE A 190 -0.87 -19.40 3.87
CA ILE A 190 -1.16 -20.27 5.02
C ILE A 190 -2.36 -21.14 4.63
N VAL A 191 -2.26 -22.45 4.84
CA VAL A 191 -3.39 -23.38 4.62
C VAL A 191 -3.74 -24.08 5.93
N LYS A 192 -4.99 -23.90 6.37
CA LYS A 192 -5.57 -24.64 7.50
C LYS A 192 -6.49 -25.71 6.94
N TYR A 193 -6.15 -26.97 7.14
CA TYR A 193 -7.08 -28.06 6.87
C TYR A 193 -7.95 -28.25 8.10
N GLN A 194 -9.23 -27.95 7.97
CA GLN A 194 -10.20 -28.01 9.05
C GLN A 194 -11.11 -29.21 8.88
N LYS A 195 -11.35 -29.90 10.00
CA LYS A 195 -12.39 -30.91 10.14
C LYS A 195 -13.54 -30.31 10.93
N ILE A 196 -14.69 -30.19 10.27
CA ILE A 196 -15.92 -29.64 10.83
C ILE A 196 -16.82 -30.82 11.16
N ILE A 197 -17.26 -30.95 12.41
CA ILE A 197 -18.05 -32.08 12.93
C ILE A 197 -19.29 -31.53 13.61
N CYS A 198 -20.49 -31.84 13.12
CA CYS A 198 -21.72 -31.43 13.80
C CYS A 198 -22.10 -32.43 14.90
N SER A 199 -23.05 -32.05 15.76
CA SER A 199 -23.54 -32.89 16.87
C SER A 199 -24.17 -34.23 16.44
N MET A 200 -24.51 -34.40 15.16
CA MET A 200 -24.97 -35.68 14.59
C MET A 200 -23.83 -36.52 13.99
N ASN A 201 -22.57 -36.18 14.29
CA ASN A 201 -21.35 -36.82 13.77
C ASN A 201 -21.18 -36.76 12.23
N HIS A 202 -21.96 -35.93 11.54
CA HIS A 202 -21.63 -35.60 10.16
C HIS A 202 -20.37 -34.74 10.14
N ASN A 203 -19.41 -35.15 9.32
CA ASN A 203 -18.17 -34.42 9.15
C ASN A 203 -17.95 -33.99 7.70
N GLN A 204 -17.13 -32.95 7.59
CA GLN A 204 -16.59 -32.40 6.35
C GLN A 204 -15.16 -31.94 6.64
N GLU A 205 -14.28 -32.17 5.67
CA GLU A 205 -12.93 -31.62 5.68
C GLU A 205 -12.83 -30.55 4.59
N LYS A 206 -12.32 -29.38 4.95
CA LYS A 206 -12.21 -28.25 4.03
C LYS A 206 -10.90 -27.49 4.28
N PRO A 207 -10.16 -27.11 3.22
CA PRO A 207 -9.06 -26.17 3.36
C PRO A 207 -9.57 -24.73 3.49
N GLU A 208 -9.00 -23.98 4.41
CA GLU A 208 -9.12 -22.53 4.55
C GLU A 208 -7.75 -21.91 4.23
N THR A 209 -7.71 -20.96 3.30
CA THR A 209 -6.47 -20.24 2.93
C THR A 209 -6.50 -18.83 3.51
N SER A 210 -5.36 -18.38 4.05
CA SER A 210 -5.13 -16.99 4.47
C SER A 210 -3.71 -16.55 4.16
N TYR A 211 -3.45 -15.24 4.17
CA TYR A 211 -2.11 -14.68 3.95
C TYR A 211 -1.47 -14.09 5.21
N PHE A 212 -2.20 -14.12 6.32
CA PHE A 212 -1.70 -13.75 7.63
C PHE A 212 -2.33 -14.62 8.72
N LEU A 213 -1.65 -14.70 9.87
CA LEU A 213 -2.15 -15.30 11.09
C LEU A 213 -2.64 -14.22 12.05
N LEU A 214 -3.81 -14.39 12.65
CA LEU A 214 -4.26 -13.56 13.77
C LEU A 214 -3.62 -14.06 15.07
N TYR A 215 -2.93 -13.20 15.82
CA TYR A 215 -2.48 -13.52 17.18
C TYR A 215 -3.37 -12.76 18.19
N PRO A 216 -4.31 -13.42 18.88
CA PRO A 216 -5.35 -12.73 19.63
C PRO A 216 -4.80 -12.02 20.87
N LYS A 217 -5.42 -10.90 21.27
CA LYS A 217 -5.05 -10.16 22.50
C LYS A 217 -5.06 -11.01 23.78
N SER A 218 -5.92 -12.01 23.82
CA SER A 218 -6.03 -12.93 24.95
C SER A 218 -4.86 -13.91 25.05
N ALA A 219 -4.05 -14.06 23.99
CA ALA A 219 -2.91 -14.94 23.99
C ALA A 219 -1.76 -14.34 24.81
N ASN A 220 -1.47 -14.99 25.94
CA ASN A 220 -0.39 -14.62 26.86
C ASN A 220 0.81 -15.60 26.78
N SER A 221 0.87 -16.40 25.71
CA SER A 221 1.91 -17.40 25.43
C SER A 221 2.95 -16.83 24.46
N SER A 222 3.94 -17.65 24.06
CA SER A 222 4.77 -17.33 22.91
C SER A 222 4.00 -17.63 21.62
N LEU A 223 4.40 -17.01 20.51
CA LEU A 223 3.79 -17.27 19.21
C LEU A 223 3.94 -18.76 18.78
N GLY A 224 5.06 -19.40 19.11
CA GLY A 224 5.25 -20.83 18.87
C GLY A 224 4.31 -21.71 19.69
N SER A 225 4.06 -21.37 20.96
CA SER A 225 3.05 -22.06 21.78
C SER A 225 1.64 -21.82 21.24
N TYR A 226 1.32 -20.61 20.80
CA TYR A 226 0.02 -20.31 20.18
C TYR A 226 -0.24 -21.14 18.91
N LEU A 227 0.78 -21.31 18.05
CA LEU A 227 0.66 -22.16 16.86
C LEU A 227 0.40 -23.64 17.20
N LYS A 228 0.99 -24.14 18.30
CA LYS A 228 0.69 -25.50 18.80
C LYS A 228 -0.74 -25.59 19.32
N ASP A 229 -1.14 -24.63 20.15
CA ASP A 229 -2.50 -24.53 20.68
C ASP A 229 -3.55 -24.49 19.56
N LEU A 230 -3.26 -23.81 18.43
CA LEU A 230 -4.16 -23.77 17.27
C LEU A 230 -4.43 -25.16 16.66
N LYS A 231 -3.46 -26.07 16.68
CA LYS A 231 -3.64 -27.45 16.20
C LYS A 231 -4.31 -28.34 17.24
N ASP A 232 -3.99 -28.11 18.51
CA ASP A 232 -4.42 -29.00 19.60
C ASP A 232 -5.85 -28.70 20.05
N LYS A 233 -6.28 -27.44 20.00
CA LYS A 233 -7.62 -27.02 20.42
C LYS A 233 -8.62 -27.13 19.27
N ALA A 234 -9.86 -27.39 19.66
CA ALA A 234 -11.00 -27.32 18.77
C ALA A 234 -11.86 -26.11 19.14
N ASP A 235 -12.40 -25.45 18.12
CA ASP A 235 -13.38 -24.39 18.30
C ASP A 235 -14.77 -25.02 18.44
N GLU A 236 -15.46 -24.70 19.53
CA GLU A 236 -16.78 -25.24 19.85
C GLU A 236 -17.87 -24.20 19.63
N PHE A 237 -18.86 -24.57 18.83
CA PHE A 237 -20.04 -23.79 18.50
C PHE A 237 -21.24 -24.48 19.14
N ASN A 238 -21.81 -23.87 20.17
CA ASN A 238 -22.91 -24.44 20.93
C ASN A 238 -24.28 -24.04 20.36
N GLU A 239 -25.37 -24.39 21.05
CA GLU A 239 -26.73 -24.09 20.62
C GLU A 239 -27.05 -22.58 20.51
N ASN A 240 -26.27 -21.72 21.18
CA ASN A 240 -26.44 -20.26 21.10
C ASN A 240 -25.70 -19.64 19.91
N ASN A 241 -24.74 -20.35 19.32
CA ASN A 241 -24.02 -19.92 18.12
C ASN A 241 -23.76 -21.13 17.19
N PRO A 242 -24.82 -21.81 16.70
CA PRO A 242 -24.67 -23.04 15.93
C PRO A 242 -24.25 -22.75 14.49
N LEU A 243 -23.66 -23.74 13.83
CA LEU A 243 -23.33 -23.67 12.40
C LEU A 243 -24.31 -24.51 11.58
N PHE A 244 -24.51 -24.13 10.32
CA PHE A 244 -25.37 -24.88 9.41
C PHE A 244 -24.68 -26.17 8.96
N CYS A 245 -25.36 -27.30 9.10
CA CYS A 245 -24.88 -28.59 8.60
C CYS A 245 -25.69 -28.99 7.36
N GLU A 246 -25.02 -29.09 6.20
CA GLU A 246 -25.65 -29.42 4.92
C GLU A 246 -26.34 -30.80 4.93
N LYS A 247 -25.70 -31.81 5.53
CA LYS A 247 -26.27 -33.17 5.63
C LYS A 247 -27.49 -33.24 6.55
N CYS A 248 -27.54 -32.44 7.62
CA CYS A 248 -28.70 -32.34 8.50
C CYS A 248 -29.77 -31.37 7.97
N ASN A 249 -29.40 -30.50 7.03
CA ASN A 249 -30.20 -29.39 6.53
C ASN A 249 -30.79 -28.48 7.64
N CYS A 250 -30.02 -28.25 8.71
CA CYS A 250 -30.41 -27.38 9.84
C CYS A 250 -29.18 -26.93 10.65
N LEU A 251 -29.40 -25.96 11.56
CA LEU A 251 -28.39 -25.46 12.49
C LEU A 251 -28.06 -26.52 13.56
N ARG A 252 -26.76 -26.72 13.81
CA ARG A 252 -26.26 -27.71 14.79
C ARG A 252 -25.08 -27.15 15.57
N ALA A 253 -24.99 -27.58 16.83
CA ALA A 253 -23.75 -27.46 17.57
C ALA A 253 -22.64 -28.17 16.77
N THR A 254 -21.48 -27.54 16.67
CA THR A 254 -20.42 -27.91 15.75
C THR A 254 -19.06 -27.74 16.40
N THR A 255 -18.17 -28.70 16.15
CA THR A 255 -16.77 -28.64 16.56
C THR A 255 -15.92 -28.48 15.31
N ILE A 256 -15.06 -27.47 15.27
CA ILE A 256 -14.07 -27.26 14.20
C ILE A 256 -12.69 -27.55 14.78
N LYS A 257 -11.95 -28.46 14.14
CA LYS A 257 -10.58 -28.80 14.53
C LYS A 257 -9.64 -28.60 13.35
N ILE A 258 -8.47 -28.01 13.60
CA ILE A 258 -7.39 -27.96 12.61
C ILE A 258 -6.66 -29.30 12.61
N VAL A 259 -6.72 -30.03 11.50
CA VAL A 259 -6.02 -31.32 11.33
C VAL A 259 -4.62 -31.15 10.76
N SER A 260 -4.41 -30.14 9.92
CA SER A 260 -3.10 -29.77 9.36
C SER A 260 -3.00 -28.25 9.24
N LEU A 261 -1.82 -27.72 9.52
CA LEU A 261 -1.49 -26.30 9.42
C LEU A 261 -0.21 -26.14 8.62
N GLU A 262 -0.34 -25.69 7.37
CA GLU A 262 0.80 -25.43 6.50
C GLU A 262 1.20 -23.96 6.60
N LEU A 263 2.40 -23.72 7.09
CA LEU A 263 2.97 -22.36 7.22
C LEU A 263 3.88 -22.00 6.02
N PRO A 264 3.81 -20.74 5.55
CA PRO A 264 4.54 -20.23 4.39
C PRO A 264 6.05 -20.05 4.64
N GLN A 265 6.79 -19.65 3.61
CA GLN A 265 8.18 -19.21 3.75
C GLN A 265 8.29 -17.89 4.53
N ILE A 266 7.35 -16.97 4.30
CA ILE A 266 7.21 -15.72 5.03
C ILE A 266 5.88 -15.71 5.77
N LEU A 267 5.96 -15.77 7.10
CA LEU A 267 4.81 -15.75 7.98
C LEU A 267 4.52 -14.32 8.44
N ALA A 268 3.42 -13.75 7.95
CA ALA A 268 2.86 -12.52 8.49
C ALA A 268 1.90 -12.81 9.66
N VAL A 269 2.06 -12.08 10.76
CA VAL A 269 1.24 -12.19 11.96
C VAL A 269 0.65 -10.84 12.32
N TYR A 270 -0.67 -10.76 12.37
CA TYR A 270 -1.44 -9.59 12.73
C TYR A 270 -1.74 -9.57 14.23
N LEU A 271 -1.48 -8.42 14.87
CA LEU A 271 -1.73 -8.18 16.29
C LEU A 271 -2.95 -7.24 16.44
N PRO A 272 -4.15 -7.75 16.79
CA PRO A 272 -5.33 -6.93 16.91
C PRO A 272 -5.22 -6.01 18.14
N GLY A 273 -5.34 -4.71 17.90
CA GLY A 273 -5.59 -3.64 18.88
C GLY A 273 -4.39 -3.15 19.72
N LYS A 274 -4.57 -1.94 20.28
CA LYS A 274 -3.48 -1.03 20.63
C LYS A 274 -3.55 -0.54 22.09
N PRO A 275 -2.40 -0.30 22.75
CA PRO A 275 -1.09 -0.93 22.48
C PRO A 275 -1.14 -2.43 22.81
N PHE A 276 -0.43 -3.26 22.04
CA PHE A 276 -0.41 -4.70 22.27
C PHE A 276 0.51 -5.00 23.47
N LYS A 277 -0.08 -5.36 24.62
CA LYS A 277 0.69 -5.74 25.81
C LYS A 277 1.22 -7.17 25.63
N SER A 278 2.53 -7.26 25.40
CA SER A 278 3.41 -8.41 25.66
C SER A 278 3.17 -9.70 24.89
N ILE A 279 3.86 -9.85 23.76
CA ILE A 279 4.31 -11.18 23.32
C ILE A 279 5.56 -11.52 24.15
N LYS A 280 5.53 -12.62 24.92
CA LYS A 280 6.61 -12.98 25.86
C LYS A 280 7.94 -13.32 25.19
N SER A 281 7.91 -13.72 23.92
CA SER A 281 9.09 -14.02 23.10
C SER A 281 8.71 -13.87 21.63
N VAL A 282 9.35 -12.93 20.93
CA VAL A 282 9.00 -12.52 19.56
C VAL A 282 10.13 -12.80 18.56
N GLU A 283 11.27 -13.30 19.02
CA GLU A 283 12.50 -13.29 18.22
C GLU A 283 12.60 -14.50 17.28
N SER A 284 12.14 -15.68 17.74
CA SER A 284 12.13 -16.88 16.91
C SER A 284 10.97 -17.81 17.23
N ILE A 285 10.47 -18.48 16.19
CA ILE A 285 9.40 -19.47 16.28
C ILE A 285 9.96 -20.79 15.80
N ASN A 286 9.80 -21.85 16.60
CA ASN A 286 10.01 -23.21 16.14
C ASN A 286 8.65 -23.90 16.02
N PHE A 287 8.30 -24.27 14.79
CA PHE A 287 7.07 -24.98 14.48
C PHE A 287 7.34 -26.08 13.46
N GLU A 288 7.03 -27.33 13.82
CA GLU A 288 7.17 -28.51 12.94
C GLU A 288 8.55 -28.63 12.27
N GLY A 289 9.62 -28.31 13.00
CA GLY A 289 11.00 -28.39 12.49
C GLY A 289 11.42 -27.24 11.58
N LYS A 290 10.52 -26.29 11.27
CA LYS A 290 10.86 -25.01 10.65
C LYS A 290 11.20 -24.00 11.74
N TYR A 291 12.36 -23.35 11.57
CA TYR A 291 12.79 -22.23 12.40
C TYR A 291 12.50 -20.94 11.67
N TYR A 292 11.69 -20.10 12.26
CA TYR A 292 11.35 -18.78 11.75
C TYR A 292 12.07 -17.72 12.58
N GLU A 293 12.67 -16.75 11.91
CA GLU A 293 13.30 -15.58 12.53
C GLU A 293 12.51 -14.31 12.19
N LEU A 294 12.34 -13.44 13.18
CA LEU A 294 11.71 -12.14 12.98
C LEU A 294 12.65 -11.26 12.15
N TYR A 295 12.15 -10.74 11.03
CA TYR A 295 12.91 -9.84 10.17
C TYR A 295 12.16 -8.55 9.82
N GLY A 296 10.86 -8.47 10.12
CA GLY A 296 10.06 -7.30 9.81
C GLY A 296 9.02 -7.01 10.88
N VAL A 297 8.85 -5.73 11.21
CA VAL A 297 7.82 -5.26 12.14
C VAL A 297 7.19 -4.00 11.56
N ILE A 298 5.87 -3.98 11.44
CA ILE A 298 5.12 -2.73 11.24
C ILE A 298 4.67 -2.26 12.61
N CYS A 299 5.10 -1.07 13.01
CA CYS A 299 4.65 -0.39 14.21
C CYS A 299 3.50 0.57 13.86
N TYR A 300 2.54 0.70 14.79
CA TYR A 300 1.44 1.65 14.70
C TYR A 300 1.49 2.62 15.88
N PHE A 301 1.37 3.90 15.57
CA PHE A 301 1.29 4.98 16.56
C PHE A 301 -0.04 5.71 16.42
N GLU A 302 -0.78 5.78 17.53
CA GLU A 302 -1.99 6.59 17.63
C GLU A 302 -1.62 7.99 18.11
N HIS A 303 -2.00 9.01 17.34
CA HIS A 303 -1.95 10.40 17.75
C HIS A 303 -3.36 10.98 17.82
N LYS A 304 -3.51 12.09 18.55
CA LYS A 304 -4.81 12.69 18.87
C LYS A 304 -5.69 13.01 17.65
N TYR A 305 -5.08 13.23 16.49
CA TYR A 305 -5.78 13.61 15.24
C TYR A 305 -5.35 12.80 14.02
N SER A 306 -4.44 11.84 14.19
CA SER A 306 -3.89 11.05 13.09
C SER A 306 -3.30 9.76 13.63
N SER A 307 -3.25 8.75 12.78
CA SER A 307 -2.44 7.56 13.03
C SER A 307 -1.21 7.52 12.13
N HIS A 308 -0.17 6.81 12.56
CA HIS A 308 1.07 6.71 11.80
C HIS A 308 1.62 5.30 11.82
N TYR A 309 2.10 4.83 10.67
CA TYR A 309 2.75 3.53 10.52
C TYR A 309 4.22 3.71 10.20
N ILE A 310 5.05 2.87 10.80
CA ILE A 310 6.49 2.82 10.59
C ILE A 310 6.86 1.36 10.34
N ALA A 311 7.70 1.10 9.35
CA ALA A 311 8.28 -0.24 9.15
C ALA A 311 9.67 -0.31 9.78
N CYS A 312 9.98 -1.46 10.37
CA CYS A 312 11.33 -1.80 10.81
C CYS A 312 11.71 -3.12 10.14
N THR A 313 12.89 -3.20 9.52
CA THR A 313 13.38 -4.43 8.88
C THR A 313 14.77 -4.79 9.37
N LEU A 314 15.04 -6.08 9.48
CA LEU A 314 16.37 -6.64 9.69
C LEU A 314 17.00 -6.83 8.31
N ASP A 315 18.07 -6.09 8.06
CA ASP A 315 18.75 -6.14 6.78
C ASP A 315 19.85 -7.22 6.74
N GLU A 316 20.42 -7.42 5.54
CA GLU A 316 21.46 -8.41 5.28
C GLU A 316 22.73 -8.23 6.11
N ASP A 317 23.02 -7.00 6.54
CA ASP A 317 24.14 -6.69 7.43
C ASP A 317 23.83 -7.01 8.91
N GLY A 318 22.67 -7.62 9.19
CA GLY A 318 22.23 -8.00 10.53
C GLY A 318 21.77 -6.81 11.37
N LYS A 319 21.56 -5.64 10.77
CA LYS A 319 21.15 -4.43 11.47
C LYS A 319 19.68 -4.13 11.23
N TRP A 320 19.00 -3.67 12.29
CA TRP A 320 17.64 -3.17 12.19
C TRP A 320 17.63 -1.74 11.64
N ARG A 321 16.77 -1.50 10.66
CA ARG A 321 16.50 -0.17 10.11
C ARG A 321 15.03 0.17 10.26
N GLU A 322 14.76 1.36 10.79
CA GLU A 322 13.44 1.99 10.90
C GLU A 322 13.21 2.90 9.69
N TYR A 323 12.10 2.68 8.99
CA TYR A 323 11.61 3.43 7.85
C TYR A 323 10.36 4.21 8.25
N ASN A 324 10.57 5.50 8.48
CA ASN A 324 9.53 6.47 8.77
C ASN A 324 9.36 7.38 7.55
N ASP A 325 8.51 6.94 6.62
CA ASP A 325 8.33 7.56 5.30
C ASP A 325 9.69 7.81 4.62
N ALA A 326 10.04 9.07 4.34
CA ALA A 326 11.26 9.46 3.64
C ALA A 326 12.54 9.19 4.43
N PHE A 327 12.44 8.90 5.73
CA PHE A 327 13.58 8.75 6.62
C PHE A 327 13.85 7.28 6.90
N ALA A 328 15.09 6.87 6.66
CA ALA A 328 15.62 5.57 7.08
C ALA A 328 16.68 5.81 8.16
N THR A 329 16.58 5.10 9.29
CA THR A 329 17.52 5.22 10.42
C THR A 329 17.86 3.85 11.00
N GLU A 330 19.08 3.65 11.48
CA GLU A 330 19.46 2.41 12.17
C GLU A 330 18.85 2.40 13.58
N LYS A 331 17.81 1.58 13.78
CA LYS A 331 17.04 1.55 15.02
C LYS A 331 16.22 0.26 15.11
N CYS A 332 16.20 -0.36 16.29
CA CYS A 332 15.38 -1.53 16.58
C CYS A 332 13.89 -1.21 16.66
N PRO A 333 13.00 -2.15 16.31
CA PRO A 333 11.56 -1.96 16.37
C PRO A 333 11.06 -1.70 17.80
N ASP A 334 10.08 -0.80 17.94
CA ASP A 334 9.34 -0.63 19.18
C ASP A 334 8.22 -1.68 19.29
N MET A 335 8.56 -2.79 19.93
CA MET A 335 7.66 -3.94 20.08
C MET A 335 6.38 -3.63 20.86
N LYS A 336 6.31 -2.54 21.64
CA LYS A 336 5.07 -2.12 22.33
C LYS A 336 4.02 -1.59 21.36
N ASN A 337 4.48 -1.07 20.23
CA ASN A 337 3.67 -0.51 19.16
C ASN A 337 3.58 -1.46 17.96
N ALA A 338 4.03 -2.71 18.10
CA ALA A 338 3.93 -3.70 17.03
C ALA A 338 2.47 -3.92 16.61
N TYR A 339 2.24 -3.89 15.30
CA TYR A 339 0.95 -4.03 14.65
C TYR A 339 0.90 -5.27 13.75
N MET A 340 1.96 -5.48 12.98
CA MET A 340 2.19 -6.71 12.22
C MET A 340 3.64 -7.15 12.37
N LEU A 341 3.83 -8.47 12.45
CA LEU A 341 5.15 -9.10 12.54
C LEU A 341 5.36 -9.96 11.29
N PHE A 342 6.59 -9.97 10.79
CA PHE A 342 6.99 -10.73 9.62
C PHE A 342 8.18 -11.60 9.97
N TYR A 343 7.99 -12.90 9.78
CA TYR A 343 9.01 -13.90 10.02
C TYR A 343 9.36 -14.61 8.73
N ARG A 344 10.63 -14.99 8.57
CA ARG A 344 11.10 -15.80 7.45
C ARG A 344 11.68 -17.12 7.96
N VAL A 345 11.58 -18.17 7.16
CA VAL A 345 12.28 -19.43 7.46
C VAL A 345 13.79 -19.17 7.43
N LYS A 346 14.47 -19.51 8.53
CA LYS A 346 15.92 -19.43 8.63
C LYS A 346 16.54 -20.55 7.79
N SER A 347 17.31 -20.19 6.77
CA SER A 347 18.14 -21.13 6.03
C SER A 347 19.18 -21.75 6.98
N LYS A 348 19.35 -23.08 6.88
CA LYS A 348 20.30 -23.83 7.72
C LYS A 348 21.75 -23.50 7.39
#